data_AF-A0A971UPY5-F1
#
_entry.id   AF-A0A971UPY5-F1
#
_cell.length_a   1.000
_cell.length_b   1.000
_cell.length_c   1.000
_cell.angle_alpha   90.00
_cell.angle_beta   90.00
_cell.angle_gamma   90.00
#
_symmetry.space_group_name_H-M   'P 1'
#
loop_
_entity.id
_entity.type
_entity.pdbx_description
1 polymer ?
#
loop_
_entity_poly.entity_id
_entity_poly.type
_entity_poly.pdbx_seq_one_letter_code
_entity_poly.pdbx_strand_id
1 'polypeptide(L)'
;MKRVLTLTCAMLLTAGMAMPTLGQQVQLDISSGFNWDIFCGVKEYQALMMHALNYWGIDLCEMQSGVNMSAADINHNGPNYLLGNSYWQICNVDAALAQAMGCVQDGAGVYVGYAGPTSWFRPNYKTGTQGTPADGVIVGGDRTYHIASHAGNATLPGDWTEVADTTTWTVGGAVSGTGLGLKFNVMANFTRNDTAALNDVSVTAELPDAQKGKYLNVNFLVAVMDGGSGGRYKRIWALYGDDGSDQELLFAWSVSAADPRPQMDGVGAPFSGFTPVYTAAERYGVSSGVTGLVITGNNTMYEFSTPLPLNKAKDLWGFKIDDASPTTGLARGAAIWAATAYAASEEVGRTDPALSTIEVEPWRIPDTEDVPAVVTLTLMDANQTPIKDLLEEAIDIQVSGDGTSTITFVGEVEDGVYVYEFTNDTKGVKELTVSVDDASPE
;
A
#
# COMPACT_ATOMS: atom_id res chain seq x y z
N MET A 1 23.83 54.73 1.95
CA MET A 1 23.75 53.26 2.18
C MET A 1 22.31 52.86 1.96
N LYS A 2 22.03 52.03 0.94
CA LYS A 2 20.70 51.44 0.76
C LYS A 2 20.43 50.51 1.95
N ARG A 3 19.35 50.77 2.69
CA ARG A 3 18.93 49.99 3.87
C ARG A 3 17.90 48.97 3.39
N VAL A 4 17.91 47.78 3.98
CA VAL A 4 17.22 46.60 3.43
C VAL A 4 16.45 45.88 4.56
N LEU A 5 15.18 45.56 4.29
CA LEU A 5 14.22 44.78 5.10
C LEU A 5 14.38 43.27 4.86
N THR A 6 13.80 42.40 5.70
CA THR A 6 13.76 40.94 5.49
C THR A 6 12.38 40.42 5.89
N LEU A 7 11.69 39.67 5.02
CA LEU A 7 10.40 39.05 5.31
C LEU A 7 10.53 37.57 5.71
N THR A 8 9.65 37.12 6.61
CA THR A 8 9.49 35.71 7.03
C THR A 8 8.00 35.35 6.93
N CYS A 9 7.62 34.15 6.46
CA CYS A 9 6.21 33.78 6.27
C CYS A 9 5.82 32.59 7.14
N ALA A 10 4.61 32.63 7.71
CA ALA A 10 3.99 31.51 8.43
C ALA A 10 2.49 31.48 8.14
N MET A 11 1.97 30.35 7.66
CA MET A 11 0.53 30.17 7.42
C MET A 11 -0.09 29.50 8.66
N LEU A 12 -1.02 30.19 9.33
CA LEU A 12 -1.78 29.66 10.47
C LEU A 12 -3.27 29.84 10.18
N LEU A 13 -4.01 28.75 10.00
CA LEU A 13 -5.46 28.76 9.88
C LEU A 13 -6.11 28.44 11.23
N THR A 14 -6.99 29.32 11.71
CA THR A 14 -7.93 29.02 12.80
C THR A 14 -9.29 28.70 12.20
N ALA A 15 -9.54 27.44 11.87
CA ALA A 15 -10.84 26.98 11.38
C ALA A 15 -11.53 26.05 12.40
N GLY A 16 -12.81 26.31 12.66
CA GLY A 16 -13.69 25.44 13.43
C GLY A 16 -13.79 24.04 12.81
N MET A 17 -13.86 23.03 13.69
CA MET A 17 -13.84 21.60 13.38
C MET A 17 -15.07 21.17 12.55
N ALA A 18 -14.97 21.25 11.23
CA ALA A 18 -15.82 20.49 10.31
C ALA A 18 -14.88 19.78 9.32
N MET A 19 -14.95 18.45 9.27
CA MET A 19 -14.05 17.63 8.47
C MET A 19 -14.23 17.93 6.97
N PRO A 20 -13.15 17.95 6.18
CA PRO A 20 -13.24 18.04 4.73
C PRO A 20 -14.08 16.88 4.19
N THR A 21 -14.87 17.14 3.14
CA THR A 21 -15.45 16.10 2.28
C THR A 21 -14.32 15.40 1.54
N LEU A 22 -13.67 14.44 2.22
CA LEU A 22 -12.67 13.58 1.61
C LEU A 22 -13.31 12.84 0.43
N GLY A 23 -12.56 12.71 -0.67
CA GLY A 23 -12.98 11.93 -1.83
C GLY A 23 -13.49 10.53 -1.42
N GLN A 24 -14.31 9.92 -2.26
CA GLN A 24 -14.82 8.58 -1.95
C GLN A 24 -13.66 7.58 -1.91
N GLN A 25 -13.58 6.79 -0.84
CA GLN A 25 -12.63 5.70 -0.75
C GLN A 25 -12.97 4.62 -1.79
N VAL A 26 -11.98 4.20 -2.59
CA VAL A 26 -12.14 3.17 -3.62
C VAL A 26 -11.09 2.09 -3.42
N GLN A 27 -11.54 0.88 -3.11
CA GLN A 27 -10.70 -0.30 -3.18
C GLN A 27 -10.39 -0.61 -4.65
N LEU A 28 -9.11 -0.62 -5.01
CA LEU A 28 -8.65 -0.92 -6.36
C LEU A 28 -8.40 -2.43 -6.50
N ASP A 29 -8.89 -3.01 -7.59
CA ASP A 29 -8.66 -4.40 -7.96
C ASP A 29 -7.33 -4.52 -8.71
N ILE A 30 -6.30 -4.98 -8.01
CA ILE A 30 -4.96 -5.23 -8.55
C ILE A 30 -4.73 -6.71 -8.89
N SER A 31 -5.78 -7.52 -8.90
CA SER A 31 -5.65 -8.99 -9.05
C SER A 31 -5.12 -9.43 -10.41
N SER A 32 -5.23 -8.58 -11.45
CA SER A 32 -4.58 -8.80 -12.74
C SER A 32 -3.05 -8.90 -12.64
N GLY A 33 -2.45 -8.32 -11.60
CA GLY A 33 -1.02 -8.41 -11.29
C GLY A 33 -0.67 -9.49 -10.26
N PHE A 34 -1.63 -10.28 -9.77
CA PHE A 34 -1.33 -11.37 -8.84
C PHE A 34 -0.52 -12.45 -9.56
N ASN A 35 0.68 -12.71 -9.04
CA ASN A 35 1.65 -13.62 -9.65
C ASN A 35 2.30 -14.57 -8.65
N TRP A 36 1.96 -14.47 -7.35
CA TRP A 36 2.43 -15.34 -6.29
C TRP A 36 1.28 -15.89 -5.46
N ASP A 37 1.44 -17.14 -5.03
CA ASP A 37 0.58 -17.78 -4.04
C ASP A 37 1.34 -17.85 -2.72
N ILE A 38 0.83 -17.17 -1.68
CA ILE A 38 1.48 -17.06 -0.37
C ILE A 38 0.58 -17.49 0.80
N PHE A 39 -0.67 -17.85 0.50
CA PHE A 39 -1.60 -18.41 1.47
C PHE A 39 -1.61 -19.93 1.31
N CYS A 40 -1.85 -20.63 2.41
CA CYS A 40 -2.30 -22.01 2.38
C CYS A 40 -3.71 -22.02 2.97
N GLY A 41 -4.73 -22.10 2.12
CA GLY A 41 -6.11 -22.14 2.59
C GLY A 41 -6.52 -23.51 3.12
N VAL A 42 -7.71 -23.57 3.70
CA VAL A 42 -8.17 -24.74 4.46
C VAL A 42 -8.40 -25.96 3.58
N LYS A 43 -9.07 -25.77 2.43
CA LYS A 43 -9.30 -26.85 1.48
C LYS A 43 -8.07 -27.22 0.69
N GLU A 44 -7.23 -26.25 0.37
CA GLU A 44 -5.90 -26.51 -0.16
C GLU A 44 -5.13 -27.42 0.81
N TYR A 45 -5.12 -27.08 2.09
CA TYR A 45 -4.51 -27.91 3.13
C TYR A 45 -5.13 -29.31 3.20
N GLN A 46 -6.46 -29.43 3.13
CA GLN A 46 -7.14 -30.73 3.13
C GLN A 46 -6.79 -31.57 1.90
N ALA A 47 -6.74 -30.95 0.72
CA ALA A 47 -6.32 -31.60 -0.51
C ALA A 47 -4.88 -32.10 -0.36
N LEU A 48 -3.97 -31.25 0.14
CA LEU A 48 -2.59 -31.62 0.46
C LEU A 48 -2.55 -32.81 1.42
N MET A 49 -3.31 -32.82 2.51
CA MET A 49 -3.35 -33.96 3.42
C MET A 49 -3.90 -35.25 2.80
N MET A 50 -4.92 -35.14 1.93
CA MET A 50 -5.49 -36.28 1.21
C MET A 50 -4.50 -36.90 0.23
N HIS A 51 -3.72 -36.07 -0.45
CA HIS A 51 -2.65 -36.54 -1.33
C HIS A 51 -1.50 -37.16 -0.52
N ALA A 52 -1.10 -36.55 0.60
CA ALA A 52 -0.01 -37.03 1.45
C ALA A 52 -0.25 -38.44 2.01
N LEU A 53 -1.51 -38.84 2.22
CA LEU A 53 -1.87 -40.18 2.70
C LEU A 53 -1.33 -41.32 1.84
N ASN A 54 -1.22 -41.08 0.54
CA ASN A 54 -0.75 -42.06 -0.42
C ASN A 54 0.79 -42.09 -0.49
N TYR A 55 1.49 -41.15 0.15
CA TYR A 55 2.93 -40.94 0.04
C TYR A 55 3.55 -40.65 1.40
N TRP A 56 4.05 -41.69 2.06
CA TRP A 56 4.67 -41.57 3.37
C TRP A 56 5.98 -40.78 3.27
N GLY A 57 6.07 -39.64 3.98
CA GLY A 57 7.31 -38.90 4.17
C GLY A 57 7.55 -37.70 3.23
N ILE A 58 6.52 -37.20 2.53
CA ILE A 58 6.59 -35.96 1.74
C ILE A 58 6.02 -34.78 2.57
N ASP A 59 6.68 -33.63 2.52
CA ASP A 59 6.30 -32.39 3.19
C ASP A 59 5.41 -31.47 2.32
N LEU A 60 4.88 -30.40 2.92
CA LEU A 60 3.97 -29.48 2.22
C LEU A 60 4.65 -28.77 1.04
N CYS A 61 5.94 -28.45 1.17
CA CYS A 61 6.66 -27.72 0.15
C CYS A 61 6.78 -28.56 -1.11
N GLU A 62 7.12 -29.84 -0.98
CA GLU A 62 7.24 -30.78 -2.10
C GLU A 62 5.91 -31.02 -2.81
N MET A 63 4.79 -31.00 -2.07
CA MET A 63 3.45 -31.17 -2.64
C MET A 63 2.96 -29.95 -3.43
N GLN A 64 3.27 -28.74 -2.95
CA GLN A 64 2.90 -27.52 -3.65
C GLN A 64 3.89 -27.23 -4.78
N SER A 65 5.20 -27.24 -4.54
CA SER A 65 6.24 -26.82 -5.49
C SER A 65 6.73 -27.90 -6.48
N GLY A 66 6.44 -29.17 -6.22
CA GLY A 66 6.91 -30.29 -7.02
C GLY A 66 8.36 -30.71 -6.71
N VAL A 67 9.12 -31.06 -7.75
CA VAL A 67 10.40 -31.81 -7.68
C VAL A 67 11.56 -31.19 -6.87
N ASN A 68 11.48 -29.93 -6.44
CA ASN A 68 12.52 -29.27 -5.64
C ASN A 68 12.02 -27.93 -5.04
N MET A 69 12.38 -27.62 -3.79
CA MET A 69 12.20 -26.26 -3.21
C MET A 69 12.81 -25.15 -4.08
N SER A 70 13.89 -25.42 -4.82
CA SER A 70 14.45 -24.44 -5.75
C SER A 70 13.62 -24.27 -7.03
N ALA A 71 12.71 -25.20 -7.34
CA ALA A 71 11.73 -25.07 -8.42
C ALA A 71 10.47 -24.33 -7.97
N ALA A 72 10.19 -24.27 -6.66
CA ALA A 72 9.18 -23.41 -6.05
C ALA A 72 9.35 -21.95 -6.52
N ASP A 73 10.60 -21.49 -6.50
CA ASP A 73 11.04 -20.17 -6.96
C ASP A 73 10.65 -19.91 -8.42
N ILE A 74 10.90 -20.87 -9.31
CA ILE A 74 10.64 -20.74 -10.74
C ILE A 74 9.13 -20.73 -11.03
N ASN A 75 8.34 -21.38 -10.17
CA ASN A 75 6.90 -21.56 -10.36
C ASN A 75 6.05 -20.52 -9.60
N HIS A 76 6.68 -19.52 -8.96
CA HIS A 76 6.03 -18.50 -8.12
C HIS A 76 5.08 -19.07 -7.08
N ASN A 77 5.55 -20.15 -6.47
CA ASN A 77 4.80 -21.02 -5.61
C ASN A 77 5.69 -21.36 -4.43
N GLY A 78 5.25 -21.23 -3.19
CA GLY A 78 6.06 -21.78 -2.11
C GLY A 78 6.07 -20.95 -0.84
N PRO A 79 6.66 -21.53 0.23
CA PRO A 79 6.87 -20.84 1.50
C PRO A 79 7.36 -19.42 1.27
N ASN A 80 6.63 -18.49 1.84
CA ASN A 80 6.69 -17.10 1.50
C ASN A 80 8.11 -16.56 1.72
N TYR A 81 8.73 -16.02 0.67
CA TYR A 81 9.98 -15.28 0.77
C TYR A 81 9.85 -14.06 1.68
N LEU A 82 8.65 -13.50 1.80
CA LEU A 82 8.31 -12.47 2.78
C LEU A 82 8.32 -12.99 4.21
N LEU A 83 8.37 -14.31 4.45
CA LEU A 83 8.42 -14.94 5.78
C LEU A 83 9.67 -15.82 5.96
N GLY A 84 10.76 -15.54 5.25
CA GLY A 84 12.02 -16.26 5.44
C GLY A 84 12.03 -17.68 4.83
N ASN A 85 11.23 -17.92 3.77
CA ASN A 85 11.26 -19.12 2.94
C ASN A 85 10.98 -20.44 3.71
N SER A 86 10.27 -20.36 4.84
CA SER A 86 9.94 -21.53 5.66
C SER A 86 8.48 -21.60 6.11
N TYR A 87 7.66 -20.61 5.73
CA TYR A 87 6.29 -20.51 6.24
C TYR A 87 5.27 -20.07 5.19
N TRP A 88 4.03 -20.49 5.38
CA TRP A 88 2.87 -20.02 4.64
C TRP A 88 1.91 -19.25 5.53
N GLN A 89 1.26 -18.24 4.96
CA GLN A 89 0.19 -17.55 5.66
C GLN A 89 -1.06 -18.43 5.69
N ILE A 90 -1.86 -18.28 6.75
CA ILE A 90 -3.13 -18.98 6.89
C ILE A 90 -4.25 -17.96 7.02
N CYS A 91 -5.44 -18.36 6.59
CA CYS A 91 -6.66 -17.58 6.76
C CYS A 91 -7.49 -18.11 7.92
N ASN A 92 -8.24 -17.23 8.56
CA ASN A 92 -9.24 -17.60 9.55
C ASN A 92 -10.36 -18.42 8.91
N VAL A 93 -10.79 -19.47 9.57
CA VAL A 93 -11.96 -20.27 9.22
C VAL A 93 -12.64 -20.66 10.52
N ASP A 94 -13.91 -20.27 10.68
CA ASP A 94 -14.74 -20.76 11.78
C ASP A 94 -15.57 -21.98 11.34
N ALA A 95 -16.36 -22.52 12.27
CA ALA A 95 -17.17 -23.70 12.01
C ALA A 95 -18.28 -23.47 10.96
N ALA A 96 -18.89 -22.30 10.96
CA ALA A 96 -19.99 -21.99 10.04
C ALA A 96 -19.46 -21.84 8.61
N LEU A 97 -18.31 -21.20 8.47
CA LEU A 97 -17.64 -21.03 7.19
C LEU A 97 -17.06 -22.35 6.69
N ALA A 98 -16.46 -23.17 7.55
CA ALA A 98 -16.03 -24.51 7.18
C ALA A 98 -17.19 -25.38 6.67
N GLN A 99 -18.37 -25.26 7.30
CA GLN A 99 -19.60 -25.91 6.81
C GLN A 99 -20.02 -25.36 5.45
N ALA A 100 -20.06 -24.04 5.28
CA ALA A 100 -20.47 -23.39 4.02
C ALA A 100 -19.53 -23.75 2.86
N MET A 101 -18.24 -23.87 3.15
CA MET A 101 -17.21 -24.33 2.21
C MET A 101 -17.31 -25.83 1.93
N GLY A 102 -18.04 -26.61 2.72
CA GLY A 102 -18.13 -28.06 2.56
C GLY A 102 -16.83 -28.78 2.92
N CYS A 103 -16.10 -28.30 3.94
CA CYS A 103 -14.88 -28.92 4.43
C CYS A 103 -15.10 -30.39 4.82
N VAL A 104 -14.02 -31.17 4.91
CA VAL A 104 -14.09 -32.56 5.38
C VAL A 104 -14.62 -32.61 6.82
N GLN A 105 -15.38 -33.66 7.16
CA GLN A 105 -15.82 -33.95 8.53
C GLN A 105 -14.97 -35.05 9.16
N ASP A 106 -14.80 -35.00 10.48
CA ASP A 106 -14.20 -36.10 11.23
C ASP A 106 -15.20 -37.24 11.50
N GLY A 107 -14.74 -38.30 12.16
CA GLY A 107 -15.56 -39.46 12.52
C GLY A 107 -16.71 -39.16 13.50
N ALA A 108 -16.78 -37.96 14.07
CA ALA A 108 -17.88 -37.48 14.90
C ALA A 108 -18.86 -36.56 14.13
N GLY A 109 -18.63 -36.35 12.83
CA GLY A 109 -19.46 -35.49 11.98
C GLY A 109 -19.18 -34.00 12.15
N VAL A 110 -18.06 -33.63 12.77
CA VAL A 110 -17.66 -32.23 12.96
C VAL A 110 -16.78 -31.82 11.79
N TYR A 111 -17.09 -30.69 11.16
CA TYR A 111 -16.22 -30.11 10.14
C TYR A 111 -14.82 -29.89 10.74
N VAL A 112 -13.80 -30.32 10.01
CA VAL A 112 -12.42 -30.03 10.37
C VAL A 112 -11.97 -28.87 9.51
N GLY A 113 -11.36 -27.85 10.12
CA GLY A 113 -10.72 -26.77 9.38
C GLY A 113 -9.40 -27.29 8.80
N TYR A 114 -8.32 -26.75 9.33
CA TYR A 114 -6.94 -27.07 8.98
C TYR A 114 -6.48 -28.47 9.42
N ALA A 115 -7.27 -29.52 9.21
CA ALA A 115 -6.90 -30.91 9.51
C ALA A 115 -7.24 -31.84 8.34
N GLY A 116 -6.43 -32.87 8.15
CA GLY A 116 -6.74 -33.98 7.23
C GLY A 116 -7.61 -35.06 7.90
N PRO A 117 -8.30 -35.90 7.12
CA PRO A 117 -9.22 -36.93 7.67
C PRO A 117 -8.54 -37.99 8.54
N THR A 118 -7.22 -38.16 8.40
CA THR A 118 -6.41 -39.18 9.08
C THR A 118 -5.33 -38.59 9.99
N SER A 119 -5.21 -37.26 10.03
CA SER A 119 -4.22 -36.60 10.88
C SER A 119 -4.63 -36.69 12.35
N TRP A 120 -3.75 -37.28 13.17
CA TRP A 120 -3.90 -37.25 14.63
C TRP A 120 -3.72 -35.82 15.17
N PHE A 121 -2.95 -34.99 14.44
CA PHE A 121 -2.83 -33.56 14.69
C PHE A 121 -4.02 -32.84 14.05
N ARG A 122 -4.92 -32.33 14.88
CA ARG A 122 -6.13 -31.62 14.46
C ARG A 122 -6.01 -30.13 14.82
N PRO A 123 -5.44 -29.30 13.95
CA PRO A 123 -5.54 -27.86 14.12
C PRO A 123 -7.00 -27.45 14.24
N ASN A 124 -7.35 -26.81 15.36
CA ASN A 124 -8.65 -26.20 15.52
C ASN A 124 -8.86 -25.10 14.46
N TYR A 125 -10.13 -24.69 14.32
CA TYR A 125 -10.52 -23.46 13.63
C TYR A 125 -9.61 -22.28 13.98
N LYS A 126 -9.44 -21.38 13.01
CA LYS A 126 -8.63 -20.17 13.16
C LYS A 126 -9.55 -18.98 13.13
N THR A 127 -9.47 -18.14 14.14
CA THR A 127 -10.37 -17.02 14.35
C THR A 127 -9.62 -15.79 14.86
N GLY A 128 -10.25 -14.63 14.79
CA GLY A 128 -9.66 -13.39 15.29
C GLY A 128 -8.36 -13.05 14.55
N THR A 129 -7.25 -12.96 15.27
CA THR A 129 -5.93 -12.64 14.68
C THR A 129 -5.03 -13.86 14.55
N GLN A 130 -5.57 -15.08 14.59
CA GLN A 130 -4.77 -16.30 14.39
C GLN A 130 -4.27 -16.40 12.95
N GLY A 131 -5.15 -16.25 11.96
CA GLY A 131 -4.83 -16.11 10.54
C GLY A 131 -5.23 -14.74 10.00
N THR A 132 -5.19 -14.57 8.68
CA THR A 132 -5.78 -13.40 7.98
C THR A 132 -7.31 -13.48 7.97
N PRO A 133 -8.03 -12.35 7.84
CA PRO A 133 -9.49 -12.33 7.87
C PRO A 133 -10.10 -13.22 6.79
N ALA A 134 -11.22 -13.86 7.11
CA ALA A 134 -11.85 -14.84 6.22
C ALA A 134 -12.46 -14.21 4.95
N ASP A 135 -12.95 -12.98 5.08
CA ASP A 135 -13.41 -12.09 4.01
C ASP A 135 -12.26 -11.30 3.36
N GLY A 136 -11.08 -11.29 3.98
CA GLY A 136 -9.94 -10.51 3.52
C GLY A 136 -10.10 -9.01 3.72
N VAL A 137 -11.01 -8.57 4.60
CA VAL A 137 -11.20 -7.15 4.90
C VAL A 137 -10.28 -6.75 6.07
N ILE A 138 -9.39 -5.79 5.82
CA ILE A 138 -8.45 -5.26 6.81
C ILE A 138 -8.65 -3.76 6.94
N VAL A 139 -8.82 -3.27 8.16
CA VAL A 139 -8.99 -1.83 8.45
C VAL A 139 -7.64 -1.24 8.89
N GLY A 140 -7.10 -0.31 8.09
CA GLY A 140 -5.93 0.49 8.41
C GLY A 140 -6.26 1.80 9.12
N GLY A 141 -5.34 2.76 9.08
CA GLY A 141 -5.52 4.05 9.76
C GLY A 141 -6.69 4.87 9.22
N ASP A 142 -6.67 5.15 7.91
CA ASP A 142 -7.66 5.97 7.21
C ASP A 142 -8.35 5.24 6.04
N ARG A 143 -7.98 3.98 5.78
CA ARG A 143 -8.49 3.16 4.68
C ARG A 143 -8.78 1.73 5.12
N THR A 144 -9.80 1.16 4.51
CA THR A 144 -10.06 -0.27 4.45
C THR A 144 -9.42 -0.90 3.20
N TYR A 145 -8.87 -2.10 3.35
CA TYR A 145 -8.20 -2.87 2.33
C TYR A 145 -8.88 -4.22 2.12
N HIS A 146 -9.02 -4.64 0.86
CA HIS A 146 -9.51 -5.96 0.48
C HIS A 146 -8.36 -6.79 -0.09
N ILE A 147 -7.98 -7.84 0.63
CA ILE A 147 -7.00 -8.83 0.18
C ILE A 147 -7.71 -10.07 -0.34
N ALA A 148 -6.98 -10.91 -1.07
CA ALA A 148 -7.42 -12.24 -1.45
C ALA A 148 -7.84 -13.07 -0.23
N SER A 149 -8.93 -13.81 -0.36
CA SER A 149 -9.52 -14.59 0.75
C SER A 149 -10.37 -15.75 0.24
N HIS A 150 -10.84 -16.59 1.16
CA HIS A 150 -11.72 -17.72 0.80
C HIS A 150 -13.20 -17.34 0.77
N ALA A 151 -13.67 -16.49 1.70
CA ALA A 151 -15.06 -16.03 1.67
C ALA A 151 -15.31 -14.96 0.59
N GLY A 152 -14.24 -14.28 0.16
CA GLY A 152 -14.32 -13.15 -0.75
C GLY A 152 -14.79 -11.88 -0.06
N ASN A 153 -14.76 -10.79 -0.82
CA ASN A 153 -15.21 -9.47 -0.43
C ASN A 153 -15.84 -8.75 -1.62
N ALA A 154 -16.12 -7.46 -1.47
CA ALA A 154 -16.77 -6.67 -2.51
C ALA A 154 -15.89 -6.43 -3.75
N THR A 155 -14.58 -6.63 -3.66
CA THR A 155 -13.63 -6.38 -4.77
C THR A 155 -13.13 -7.68 -5.37
N LEU A 156 -12.72 -8.62 -4.52
CA LEU A 156 -12.16 -9.91 -4.91
C LEU A 156 -13.19 -11.00 -4.59
N PRO A 157 -13.48 -11.91 -5.54
CA PRO A 157 -14.36 -13.04 -5.26
C PRO A 157 -13.78 -13.93 -4.15
N GLY A 158 -14.54 -14.92 -3.66
CA GLY A 158 -13.99 -15.93 -2.76
C GLY A 158 -13.01 -16.87 -3.47
N ASP A 159 -12.57 -17.89 -2.73
CA ASP A 159 -11.80 -19.04 -3.24
C ASP A 159 -10.32 -18.75 -3.59
N TRP A 160 -9.74 -17.57 -3.31
CA TRP A 160 -8.35 -17.26 -3.70
C TRP A 160 -7.25 -17.98 -2.94
N THR A 161 -7.61 -18.62 -1.83
CA THR A 161 -6.69 -19.37 -0.97
C THR A 161 -6.88 -20.87 -1.15
N GLU A 162 -7.73 -21.27 -2.11
CA GLU A 162 -7.91 -22.65 -2.51
C GLU A 162 -7.09 -22.93 -3.77
N VAL A 163 -6.65 -24.18 -3.91
CA VAL A 163 -5.93 -24.66 -5.10
C VAL A 163 -6.80 -24.55 -6.35
N ALA A 164 -6.24 -23.98 -7.42
CA ALA A 164 -6.98 -23.75 -8.66
C ALA A 164 -7.36 -25.05 -9.39
N ASP A 165 -6.53 -26.09 -9.29
CA ASP A 165 -6.83 -27.42 -9.82
C ASP A 165 -6.18 -28.50 -8.96
N THR A 166 -7.03 -29.31 -8.31
CA THR A 166 -6.60 -30.44 -7.45
C THR A 166 -6.19 -31.67 -8.25
N THR A 167 -6.44 -31.70 -9.56
CA THR A 167 -6.25 -32.89 -10.42
C THR A 167 -4.92 -32.90 -11.17
N THR A 168 -4.20 -31.76 -11.18
CA THR A 168 -2.92 -31.59 -11.89
C THR A 168 -1.74 -32.24 -11.19
N TRP A 169 -1.91 -32.66 -9.93
CA TRP A 169 -0.85 -33.29 -9.18
C TRP A 169 -0.54 -34.67 -9.75
N THR A 170 0.70 -34.88 -10.17
CA THR A 170 1.19 -36.18 -10.61
C THR A 170 2.21 -36.72 -9.64
N VAL A 171 2.04 -37.98 -9.27
CA VAL A 171 3.00 -38.71 -8.46
C VAL A 171 4.34 -38.73 -9.17
N GLY A 172 5.38 -38.30 -8.48
CA GLY A 172 6.61 -39.05 -8.49
C GLY A 172 7.10 -39.26 -7.07
N GLY A 173 8.18 -40.01 -6.89
CA GLY A 173 8.80 -40.16 -5.56
C GLY A 173 9.27 -38.81 -5.00
N ALA A 174 10.06 -38.83 -3.92
CA ALA A 174 10.59 -37.65 -3.23
C ALA A 174 11.32 -36.59 -4.11
N VAL A 175 11.49 -36.82 -5.42
CA VAL A 175 12.20 -35.94 -6.35
C VAL A 175 11.58 -35.93 -7.78
N SER A 176 10.34 -36.40 -7.95
CA SER A 176 9.67 -36.43 -9.27
C SER A 176 8.19 -36.10 -9.14
N GLY A 177 7.55 -35.49 -10.14
CA GLY A 177 6.11 -35.14 -10.13
C GLY A 177 5.81 -33.66 -10.41
N THR A 178 4.53 -33.36 -10.63
CA THR A 178 4.00 -31.98 -10.77
C THR A 178 3.30 -31.56 -9.48
N GLY A 179 3.50 -30.31 -9.05
CA GLY A 179 2.78 -29.72 -7.91
C GLY A 179 1.28 -29.52 -8.17
N LEU A 180 0.52 -29.16 -7.13
CA LEU A 180 -0.90 -28.79 -7.27
C LEU A 180 -1.05 -27.49 -8.09
N GLY A 181 -2.22 -27.33 -8.72
CA GLY A 181 -2.58 -26.09 -9.42
C GLY A 181 -2.68 -24.91 -8.44
N LEU A 182 -2.18 -23.75 -8.87
CA LEU A 182 -1.98 -22.59 -8.00
C LEU A 182 -2.99 -21.50 -8.24
N LYS A 183 -3.28 -20.76 -7.17
CA LYS A 183 -4.11 -19.56 -7.26
C LYS A 183 -3.37 -18.37 -6.70
N PHE A 184 -2.86 -17.54 -7.61
CA PHE A 184 -2.10 -16.36 -7.21
C PHE A 184 -2.97 -15.36 -6.48
N ASN A 185 -2.49 -14.86 -5.34
CA ASN A 185 -3.26 -14.07 -4.39
C ASN A 185 -2.49 -12.84 -3.86
N VAL A 186 -1.29 -12.59 -4.39
CA VAL A 186 -0.52 -11.38 -4.12
C VAL A 186 0.24 -10.93 -5.36
N MET A 187 0.39 -9.62 -5.53
CA MET A 187 1.28 -9.02 -6.52
C MET A 187 2.66 -8.85 -5.89
N ALA A 188 3.68 -9.53 -6.39
CA ALA A 188 5.02 -9.48 -5.80
C ALA A 188 6.14 -9.53 -6.84
N ASN A 189 7.23 -8.82 -6.55
CA ASN A 189 8.41 -8.77 -7.42
C ASN A 189 9.65 -9.23 -6.64
N PHE A 190 10.17 -10.41 -6.97
CA PHE A 190 11.34 -10.99 -6.32
C PHE A 190 12.54 -11.10 -7.25
N THR A 191 13.73 -10.94 -6.67
CA THR A 191 14.99 -11.14 -7.39
C THR A 191 15.90 -11.97 -6.52
N ARG A 192 16.34 -13.14 -7.00
CA ARG A 192 17.25 -14.07 -6.33
C ARG A 192 18.22 -14.67 -7.34
N ASN A 193 19.51 -14.39 -7.13
CA ASN A 193 20.66 -14.90 -7.90
C ASN A 193 20.59 -14.64 -9.43
N ASP A 194 21.66 -14.10 -9.99
CA ASP A 194 21.75 -13.64 -11.40
C ASP A 194 21.62 -14.73 -12.47
N THR A 195 21.57 -16.01 -12.05
CA THR A 195 21.59 -17.22 -12.90
C THR A 195 20.20 -17.77 -13.25
N ALA A 196 19.15 -16.94 -13.19
CA ALA A 196 17.78 -17.24 -13.62
C ALA A 196 16.95 -18.19 -12.72
N ALA A 197 17.25 -18.30 -11.43
CA ALA A 197 16.41 -19.06 -10.51
C ALA A 197 15.08 -18.36 -10.20
N LEU A 198 15.10 -17.03 -10.00
CA LEU A 198 13.91 -16.18 -9.84
C LEU A 198 14.30 -14.71 -10.08
N ASN A 199 13.84 -14.11 -11.18
CA ASN A 199 14.17 -12.74 -11.52
C ASN A 199 12.98 -12.03 -12.19
N ASP A 200 12.06 -11.56 -11.37
CA ASP A 200 10.96 -10.72 -11.83
C ASP A 200 11.53 -9.35 -12.19
N VAL A 201 11.63 -9.04 -13.47
CA VAL A 201 12.05 -7.70 -13.93
C VAL A 201 11.03 -6.66 -13.49
N SER A 202 9.76 -6.95 -13.72
CA SER A 202 8.63 -6.12 -13.29
C SER A 202 7.34 -6.93 -13.28
N VAL A 203 6.40 -6.51 -12.44
CA VAL A 203 5.02 -7.01 -12.39
C VAL A 203 4.09 -5.82 -12.50
N THR A 204 3.04 -5.94 -13.31
CA THR A 204 2.09 -4.87 -13.59
C THR A 204 0.67 -5.35 -13.33
N ALA A 205 -0.10 -4.54 -12.63
CA ALA A 205 -1.54 -4.72 -12.44
C ALA A 205 -2.26 -3.63 -13.24
N GLU A 206 -3.04 -4.03 -14.22
CA GLU A 206 -4.01 -3.17 -14.90
C GLU A 206 -5.30 -3.14 -14.09
N LEU A 207 -5.84 -1.94 -13.85
CA LEU A 207 -7.15 -1.80 -13.19
C LEU A 207 -8.27 -2.18 -14.15
N PRO A 208 -9.39 -2.76 -13.65
CA PRO A 208 -10.60 -2.87 -14.44
C PRO A 208 -11.03 -1.51 -15.02
N ASP A 209 -11.60 -1.48 -16.22
CA ASP A 209 -11.97 -0.21 -16.89
C ASP A 209 -12.86 0.69 -16.02
N ALA A 210 -13.74 0.12 -15.20
CA ALA A 210 -14.62 0.86 -14.29
C ALA A 210 -13.87 1.54 -13.12
N GLN A 211 -12.60 1.19 -12.91
CA GLN A 211 -11.72 1.73 -11.87
C GLN A 211 -10.56 2.54 -12.46
N LYS A 212 -10.47 2.68 -13.79
CA LYS A 212 -9.55 3.64 -14.40
C LYS A 212 -10.12 5.05 -14.26
N GLY A 213 -9.29 6.01 -13.87
CA GLY A 213 -9.72 7.40 -13.67
C GLY A 213 -8.82 8.18 -12.72
N LYS A 214 -9.31 9.34 -12.28
CA LYS A 214 -8.52 10.27 -11.45
C LYS A 214 -8.62 9.93 -9.97
N TYR A 215 -7.47 9.93 -9.30
CA TYR A 215 -7.34 9.66 -7.87
C TYR A 215 -6.40 10.69 -7.23
N LEU A 216 -6.62 10.99 -5.95
CA LEU A 216 -5.81 11.95 -5.19
C LEU A 216 -4.53 11.32 -4.66
N ASN A 217 -4.67 10.10 -4.14
CA ASN A 217 -3.63 9.35 -3.48
C ASN A 217 -4.04 7.89 -3.39
N VAL A 218 -3.06 7.05 -3.08
CA VAL A 218 -3.22 5.61 -2.85
C VAL A 218 -2.41 5.20 -1.63
N ASN A 219 -2.89 4.20 -0.92
CA ASN A 219 -2.08 3.46 0.03
C ASN A 219 -2.18 1.97 -0.27
N PHE A 220 -1.19 1.22 0.22
CA PHE A 220 -1.01 -0.19 -0.09
C PHE A 220 -0.84 -0.99 1.18
N LEU A 221 -1.39 -2.20 1.22
CA LEU A 221 -0.88 -3.22 2.14
C LEU A 221 0.37 -3.83 1.53
N VAL A 222 1.51 -3.59 2.17
CA VAL A 222 2.86 -3.86 1.66
C VAL A 222 3.75 -4.52 2.71
N ALA A 223 4.69 -5.33 2.24
CA ALA A 223 5.80 -5.86 3.00
C ALA A 223 6.95 -6.21 2.05
N VAL A 224 8.15 -6.35 2.62
CA VAL A 224 9.35 -6.76 1.88
C VAL A 224 9.83 -8.14 2.32
N MET A 225 10.71 -8.71 1.51
CA MET A 225 11.36 -10.00 1.79
C MET A 225 12.03 -9.98 3.17
N ASP A 226 11.78 -11.02 3.98
CA ASP A 226 12.52 -11.25 5.20
C ASP A 226 13.95 -11.67 4.85
N GLY A 227 14.94 -10.97 5.41
CA GLY A 227 16.35 -11.21 5.14
C GLY A 227 17.18 -9.95 4.92
N GLY A 228 18.46 -10.16 4.61
CA GLY A 228 19.48 -9.11 4.68
C GLY A 228 19.36 -7.98 3.65
N SER A 229 18.58 -8.13 2.57
CA SER A 229 18.42 -7.06 1.55
C SER A 229 17.02 -6.46 1.49
N GLY A 230 16.01 -7.08 2.09
CA GLY A 230 14.65 -6.56 2.15
C GLY A 230 14.08 -6.14 0.79
N GLY A 231 13.60 -4.90 0.73
CA GLY A 231 13.03 -4.28 -0.47
C GLY A 231 14.05 -3.54 -1.34
N ARG A 232 15.36 -3.66 -1.09
CA ARG A 232 16.41 -2.92 -1.83
C ARG A 232 16.17 -2.96 -3.35
N TYR A 233 16.40 -1.83 -4.03
CA TYR A 233 16.15 -1.64 -5.48
C TYR A 233 14.69 -1.75 -5.96
N LYS A 234 13.74 -2.16 -5.11
CA LYS A 234 12.34 -2.23 -5.51
C LYS A 234 11.76 -0.83 -5.64
N ARG A 235 10.79 -0.69 -6.54
CA ARG A 235 10.07 0.56 -6.78
C ARG A 235 8.61 0.27 -7.06
N ILE A 236 7.74 1.16 -6.61
CA ILE A 236 6.31 1.16 -6.91
C ILE A 236 6.04 2.36 -7.82
N TRP A 237 5.34 2.10 -8.91
CA TRP A 237 4.98 3.08 -9.94
C TRP A 237 3.46 3.15 -10.08
N ALA A 238 2.94 4.37 -10.28
CA ALA A 238 1.65 4.58 -10.90
C ALA A 238 1.83 4.60 -12.41
N LEU A 239 0.89 3.99 -13.11
CA LEU A 239 0.81 3.95 -14.56
C LEU A 239 -0.43 4.74 -14.99
N TYR A 240 -0.28 5.62 -15.98
CA TYR A 240 -1.33 6.52 -16.45
C TYR A 240 -1.52 6.41 -17.97
N GLY A 241 -2.63 6.98 -18.43
CA GLY A 241 -3.00 7.03 -19.85
C GLY A 241 -3.71 5.75 -20.31
N ASP A 242 -3.98 5.68 -21.61
CA ASP A 242 -4.84 4.62 -22.17
C ASP A 242 -4.24 3.21 -22.06
N ASP A 243 -2.90 3.11 -22.03
CA ASP A 243 -2.14 1.87 -22.07
C ASP A 243 -1.13 1.71 -20.92
N GLY A 244 -1.16 2.61 -19.93
CA GLY A 244 -0.23 2.59 -18.79
C GLY A 244 1.23 2.90 -19.16
N SER A 245 1.48 3.50 -20.33
CA SER A 245 2.84 3.83 -20.79
C SER A 245 3.47 5.03 -20.05
N ASP A 246 2.66 5.94 -19.51
CA ASP A 246 3.12 7.05 -18.69
C ASP A 246 3.32 6.61 -17.24
N GLN A 247 4.55 6.69 -16.73
CA GLN A 247 4.92 6.12 -15.43
C GLN A 247 5.42 7.20 -14.49
N GLU A 248 4.85 7.25 -13.29
CA GLU A 248 5.33 8.11 -12.21
C GLU A 248 5.74 7.27 -11.00
N LEU A 249 6.91 7.56 -10.46
CA LEU A 249 7.45 6.85 -9.32
C LEU A 249 6.70 7.29 -8.05
N LEU A 250 6.06 6.34 -7.36
CA LEU A 250 5.40 6.60 -6.08
C LEU A 250 6.36 6.39 -4.91
N PHE A 251 7.12 5.30 -4.95
CA PHE A 251 8.01 4.93 -3.87
C PHE A 251 9.20 4.11 -4.37
N ALA A 252 10.37 4.33 -3.76
CA ALA A 252 11.55 3.53 -4.00
C ALA A 252 12.25 3.20 -2.68
N TRP A 253 12.56 1.92 -2.49
CA TRP A 253 13.47 1.49 -1.44
C TRP A 253 14.91 1.85 -1.79
N SER A 254 15.78 1.86 -0.77
CA SER A 254 17.19 2.23 -0.97
C SER A 254 17.88 1.40 -2.07
N VAL A 255 18.75 2.06 -2.83
CA VAL A 255 19.64 1.41 -3.82
C VAL A 255 21.06 1.24 -3.27
N SER A 256 21.45 2.06 -2.29
CA SER A 256 22.81 2.15 -1.76
C SER A 256 23.08 1.16 -0.63
N ALA A 257 22.04 0.74 0.09
CA ALA A 257 22.14 -0.17 1.23
C ALA A 257 20.95 -1.14 1.26
N ALA A 258 21.05 -2.18 2.09
CA ALA A 258 19.91 -3.00 2.44
C ALA A 258 18.77 -2.16 3.02
N ASP A 259 17.53 -2.48 2.65
CA ASP A 259 16.35 -1.79 3.18
C ASP A 259 15.33 -2.82 3.67
N PRO A 260 15.40 -3.24 4.96
CA PRO A 260 14.53 -4.28 5.53
C PRO A 260 13.12 -3.77 5.86
N ARG A 261 12.72 -2.59 5.38
CA ARG A 261 11.46 -1.96 5.79
C ARG A 261 10.36 -2.19 4.74
N PRO A 262 9.13 -2.59 5.09
CA PRO A 262 8.75 -3.24 6.33
C PRO A 262 8.77 -4.77 6.16
N GLN A 263 9.62 -5.45 6.93
CA GLN A 263 9.67 -6.92 6.96
C GLN A 263 8.45 -7.51 7.66
N MET A 264 7.94 -8.61 7.13
CA MET A 264 6.67 -9.17 7.56
C MET A 264 6.79 -9.91 8.90
N ASP A 265 7.94 -10.50 9.20
CA ASP A 265 8.23 -11.08 10.52
C ASP A 265 8.31 -10.02 11.65
N GLY A 266 8.34 -8.73 11.29
CA GLY A 266 8.46 -7.61 12.21
C GLY A 266 9.87 -7.39 12.77
N VAL A 267 10.88 -8.10 12.25
CA VAL A 267 12.27 -7.91 12.66
C VAL A 267 12.75 -6.51 12.27
N GLY A 268 13.21 -5.75 13.24
CA GLY A 268 13.65 -4.37 13.03
C GLY A 268 12.52 -3.33 13.05
N ALA A 269 11.28 -3.72 13.38
CA ALA A 269 10.22 -2.78 13.70
C ALA A 269 10.57 -1.94 14.95
N PRO A 270 10.08 -0.68 15.08
CA PRO A 270 9.19 0.02 14.16
C PRO A 270 9.91 0.49 12.89
N PHE A 271 9.19 0.48 11.76
CA PHE A 271 9.72 0.89 10.47
C PHE A 271 9.32 2.34 10.16
N SER A 272 10.30 3.24 10.11
CA SER A 272 10.04 4.64 9.74
C SER A 272 9.40 4.73 8.35
N GLY A 273 8.28 5.46 8.26
CA GLY A 273 7.48 5.63 7.04
C GLY A 273 6.39 4.56 6.84
N PHE A 274 6.29 3.58 7.74
CA PHE A 274 5.32 2.49 7.66
C PHE A 274 4.58 2.28 8.98
N THR A 275 3.30 1.96 8.90
CA THR A 275 2.43 1.68 10.04
C THR A 275 1.97 0.22 9.99
N PRO A 276 2.09 -0.57 11.06
CA PRO A 276 1.52 -1.92 11.09
C PRO A 276 0.00 -1.83 11.08
N VAL A 277 -0.64 -2.58 10.18
CA VAL A 277 -2.10 -2.56 9.97
C VAL A 277 -2.73 -3.84 10.50
N TYR A 278 -2.13 -4.98 10.19
CA TYR A 278 -2.67 -6.28 10.58
C TYR A 278 -1.57 -7.27 10.90
N THR A 279 -1.68 -7.97 12.03
CA THR A 279 -0.75 -9.03 12.42
C THR A 279 -1.52 -10.33 12.64
N ALA A 280 -1.23 -11.34 11.80
CA ALA A 280 -1.60 -12.72 12.07
C ALA A 280 -0.58 -13.35 13.03
N ALA A 281 -1.06 -14.14 14.00
CA ALA A 281 -0.23 -14.74 15.07
C ALA A 281 0.16 -16.21 14.79
N GLU A 282 -0.40 -16.83 13.76
CA GLU A 282 -0.13 -18.21 13.39
C GLU A 282 0.19 -18.33 11.89
N ARG A 283 0.94 -19.38 11.55
CA ARG A 283 1.38 -19.71 10.19
C ARG A 283 1.67 -21.18 10.05
N TYR A 284 1.77 -21.68 8.82
CA TYR A 284 2.22 -23.04 8.56
C TYR A 284 3.73 -23.12 8.43
N GLY A 285 4.36 -24.09 9.10
CA GLY A 285 5.76 -24.45 8.85
C GLY A 285 5.88 -25.50 7.74
N VAL A 286 6.86 -25.33 6.85
CA VAL A 286 7.06 -26.25 5.71
C VAL A 286 7.97 -27.44 5.99
N SER A 287 8.92 -27.35 6.94
CA SER A 287 10.04 -28.30 7.04
C SER A 287 10.24 -28.93 8.43
N SER A 288 9.19 -29.38 9.10
CA SER A 288 9.27 -29.91 10.48
C SER A 288 9.40 -31.43 10.58
N GLY A 289 9.34 -32.16 9.46
CA GLY A 289 9.08 -33.60 9.46
C GLY A 289 7.65 -33.98 9.89
N VAL A 290 6.80 -32.97 10.13
CA VAL A 290 5.37 -33.09 10.41
C VAL A 290 4.63 -32.20 9.42
N THR A 291 4.16 -32.82 8.34
CA THR A 291 3.39 -32.14 7.28
C THR A 291 2.24 -31.34 7.91
N GLY A 292 2.28 -30.01 7.77
CA GLY A 292 1.18 -29.15 8.22
C GLY A 292 1.13 -28.78 9.70
N LEU A 293 2.28 -28.65 10.36
CA LEU A 293 2.34 -28.06 11.69
C LEU A 293 1.99 -26.55 11.63
N VAL A 294 0.87 -26.16 12.25
CA VAL A 294 0.59 -24.75 12.55
C VAL A 294 1.44 -24.33 13.74
N ILE A 295 2.19 -23.26 13.57
CA ILE A 295 3.07 -22.69 14.59
C ILE A 295 2.67 -21.25 14.90
N THR A 296 3.07 -20.79 16.08
CA THR A 296 2.99 -19.37 16.45
C THR A 296 4.09 -18.58 15.74
N GLY A 297 3.72 -17.42 15.19
CA GLY A 297 4.65 -16.49 14.56
C GLY A 297 3.91 -15.27 14.03
N ASN A 298 4.53 -14.09 14.16
CA ASN A 298 3.95 -12.86 13.66
C ASN A 298 4.11 -12.76 12.14
N ASN A 299 3.03 -12.42 11.46
CA ASN A 299 3.05 -12.03 10.05
C ASN A 299 2.29 -10.71 9.93
N THR A 300 3.03 -9.62 9.82
CA THR A 300 2.50 -8.26 9.86
C THR A 300 2.47 -7.63 8.49
N MET A 301 1.30 -7.20 8.05
CA MET A 301 1.14 -6.35 6.88
C MET A 301 1.18 -4.89 7.32
N TYR A 302 1.79 -4.05 6.49
CA TYR A 302 1.99 -2.64 6.77
C TYR A 302 1.34 -1.77 5.71
N GLU A 303 1.02 -0.54 6.07
CA GLU A 303 0.72 0.53 5.12
C GLU A 303 1.80 1.61 5.19
N PHE A 304 1.86 2.48 4.19
CA PHE A 304 2.66 3.69 4.30
C PHE A 304 2.02 4.60 5.35
N SER A 305 2.82 5.15 6.26
CA SER A 305 2.31 6.05 7.31
C SER A 305 1.71 7.35 6.74
N THR A 306 2.11 7.71 5.52
CA THR A 306 1.49 8.77 4.74
C THR A 306 1.11 8.18 3.39
N PRO A 307 -0.15 8.35 2.93
CA PRO A 307 -0.56 7.87 1.62
C PRO A 307 0.28 8.48 0.50
N LEU A 308 0.50 7.73 -0.56
CA LEU A 308 1.32 8.14 -1.68
C LEU A 308 0.50 9.00 -2.63
N PRO A 309 0.96 10.21 -3.01
CA PRO A 309 0.21 11.10 -3.88
C PRO A 309 0.06 10.49 -5.28
N LEU A 310 -1.12 10.66 -5.87
CA LEU A 310 -1.38 10.36 -7.28
C LEU A 310 -1.61 11.65 -8.04
N ASN A 311 -1.34 11.60 -9.35
CA ASN A 311 -1.52 12.73 -10.23
C ASN A 311 -2.98 12.80 -10.67
N LYS A 312 -3.78 13.62 -9.99
CA LYS A 312 -5.19 13.78 -10.30
C LYS A 312 -5.50 14.38 -11.68
N ALA A 313 -4.50 14.94 -12.37
CA ALA A 313 -4.67 15.45 -13.73
C ALA A 313 -4.63 14.32 -14.77
N LYS A 314 -4.27 13.10 -14.37
CA LYS A 314 -4.12 11.94 -15.24
C LYS A 314 -5.07 10.82 -14.82
N ASP A 315 -5.53 10.06 -15.82
CA ASP A 315 -6.30 8.84 -15.57
C ASP A 315 -5.34 7.71 -15.19
N LEU A 316 -5.48 7.23 -13.97
CA LEU A 316 -4.76 6.09 -13.45
C LEU A 316 -5.21 4.84 -14.22
N TRP A 317 -4.22 4.17 -14.81
CA TRP A 317 -4.39 2.92 -15.53
C TRP A 317 -4.10 1.70 -14.65
N GLY A 318 -3.10 1.82 -13.77
CA GLY A 318 -2.67 0.71 -12.93
C GLY A 318 -1.39 0.97 -12.15
N PHE A 319 -0.80 -0.11 -11.66
CA PHE A 319 0.42 -0.05 -10.86
C PHE A 319 1.45 -1.04 -11.35
N LYS A 320 2.72 -0.71 -11.12
CA LYS A 320 3.85 -1.60 -11.38
C LYS A 320 4.77 -1.67 -10.19
N ILE A 321 5.22 -2.87 -9.87
CA ILE A 321 6.38 -3.11 -9.00
C ILE A 321 7.52 -3.57 -9.90
N ASP A 322 8.68 -2.92 -9.82
CA ASP A 322 9.86 -3.36 -10.55
C ASP A 322 11.12 -3.34 -9.69
N ASP A 323 12.20 -3.87 -10.26
CA ASP A 323 13.53 -3.82 -9.69
C ASP A 323 14.42 -2.89 -10.54
N ALA A 324 15.03 -1.89 -9.91
CA ALA A 324 15.92 -0.95 -10.60
C ALA A 324 17.24 -1.58 -11.06
N SER A 325 17.59 -2.78 -10.57
CA SER A 325 18.85 -3.46 -10.84
C SER A 325 18.67 -4.99 -10.84
N PRO A 326 17.81 -5.56 -11.70
CA PRO A 326 17.35 -6.95 -11.63
C PRO A 326 18.50 -7.98 -11.80
N THR A 327 19.67 -7.57 -12.28
CA THR A 327 20.84 -8.43 -12.45
C THR A 327 21.77 -8.50 -11.24
N THR A 328 21.53 -7.71 -10.19
CA THR A 328 22.37 -7.74 -8.98
C THR A 328 22.07 -8.99 -8.14
N GLY A 329 23.09 -9.75 -7.75
CA GLY A 329 22.98 -11.08 -7.12
C GLY A 329 22.52 -11.14 -5.65
N LEU A 330 21.71 -10.18 -5.17
CA LEU A 330 21.22 -10.15 -3.79
C LEU A 330 19.74 -10.51 -3.72
N ALA A 331 19.38 -11.52 -2.93
CA ALA A 331 17.99 -11.93 -2.73
C ALA A 331 17.18 -10.82 -2.05
N ARG A 332 16.08 -10.39 -2.67
CA ARG A 332 15.24 -9.26 -2.24
C ARG A 332 13.86 -9.31 -2.89
N GLY A 333 12.91 -8.56 -2.34
CA GLY A 333 11.58 -8.47 -2.91
C GLY A 333 10.62 -7.57 -2.15
N ALA A 334 9.52 -7.24 -2.81
CA ALA A 334 8.41 -6.50 -2.24
C ALA A 334 7.09 -7.11 -2.75
N ALA A 335 6.06 -7.07 -1.91
CA ALA A 335 4.74 -7.57 -2.23
C ALA A 335 3.66 -6.57 -1.82
N ILE A 336 2.58 -6.55 -2.60
CA ILE A 336 1.38 -5.74 -2.39
C ILE A 336 0.18 -6.67 -2.38
N TRP A 337 -0.58 -6.65 -1.28
CA TRP A 337 -1.82 -7.44 -1.14
C TRP A 337 -3.06 -6.70 -1.59
N ALA A 338 -3.06 -5.37 -1.41
CA ALA A 338 -4.21 -4.53 -1.69
C ALA A 338 -3.74 -3.11 -1.97
N ALA A 339 -4.52 -2.39 -2.78
CA ALA A 339 -4.37 -0.98 -3.04
C ALA A 339 -5.71 -0.28 -2.80
N THR A 340 -5.70 0.79 -2.03
CA THR A 340 -6.91 1.58 -1.79
C THR A 340 -6.62 3.05 -2.00
N ALA A 341 -7.43 3.69 -2.83
CA ALA A 341 -7.26 5.08 -3.23
C ALA A 341 -8.43 5.94 -2.76
N TYR A 342 -8.22 7.25 -2.79
CA TYR A 342 -9.31 8.22 -2.73
C TYR A 342 -9.56 8.77 -4.13
N ALA A 343 -10.79 8.61 -4.62
CA ALA A 343 -11.20 9.18 -5.89
C ALA A 343 -11.03 10.70 -5.86
N ALA A 344 -10.54 11.27 -6.96
CA ALA A 344 -10.49 12.72 -7.08
C ALA A 344 -11.91 13.27 -7.17
N SER A 345 -12.17 14.33 -6.42
CA SER A 345 -13.37 15.16 -6.58
C SER A 345 -12.97 16.46 -7.29
N GLU A 346 -13.83 16.90 -8.21
CA GLU A 346 -13.74 18.24 -8.82
C GLU A 346 -14.52 19.27 -7.98
N GLU A 347 -15.23 18.86 -6.92
CA GLU A 347 -15.85 19.78 -5.96
C GLU A 347 -14.77 20.47 -5.14
N VAL A 348 -14.78 21.80 -5.15
CA VAL A 348 -13.87 22.63 -4.34
C VAL A 348 -14.28 22.47 -2.87
N GLY A 349 -13.39 21.86 -2.10
CA GLY A 349 -13.47 21.75 -0.66
C GLY A 349 -12.86 22.96 0.05
N ARG A 350 -12.67 22.82 1.37
CA ARG A 350 -12.01 23.83 2.20
C ARG A 350 -10.50 23.82 1.98
N THR A 351 -9.89 24.98 2.16
CA THR A 351 -8.45 25.27 2.15
C THR A 351 -7.70 24.32 3.05
N ASP A 352 -6.75 23.62 2.45
CA ASP A 352 -5.80 22.78 3.14
C ASP A 352 -4.45 23.52 3.24
N PRO A 353 -4.04 23.98 4.44
CA PRO A 353 -2.75 24.64 4.62
C PRO A 353 -1.55 23.75 4.32
N ALA A 354 -1.68 22.42 4.33
CA ALA A 354 -0.57 21.52 3.99
C ALA A 354 -0.30 21.48 2.47
N LEU A 355 -1.29 21.84 1.65
CA LEU A 355 -1.21 21.86 0.19
C LEU A 355 -1.15 23.30 -0.38
N SER A 356 -1.46 24.30 0.43
CA SER A 356 -1.41 25.72 0.08
C SER A 356 -0.02 26.32 0.36
N THR A 357 0.34 27.38 -0.36
CA THR A 357 1.65 28.04 -0.24
C THR A 357 1.54 29.56 -0.16
N ILE A 358 2.57 30.17 0.43
CA ILE A 358 2.83 31.61 0.41
C ILE A 358 4.28 31.84 0.00
N GLU A 359 4.49 32.64 -1.03
CA GLU A 359 5.81 33.06 -1.53
C GLU A 359 5.89 34.58 -1.55
N VAL A 360 7.08 35.14 -1.31
CA VAL A 360 7.31 36.59 -1.32
C VAL A 360 8.59 36.92 -2.09
N GLU A 361 8.49 37.74 -3.13
CA GLU A 361 9.64 38.18 -3.93
C GLU A 361 9.56 39.67 -4.34
N PRO A 362 10.62 40.47 -4.13
CA PRO A 362 11.80 40.15 -3.33
C PRO A 362 11.48 40.06 -1.84
N TRP A 363 12.01 39.04 -1.16
CA TRP A 363 11.96 38.90 0.30
C TRP A 363 12.74 40.00 1.06
N ARG A 364 13.38 40.92 0.32
CA ARG A 364 14.11 42.08 0.82
C ARG A 364 13.79 43.34 0.03
N ILE A 365 13.11 44.29 0.67
CA ILE A 365 12.78 45.61 0.10
C ILE A 365 13.39 46.75 0.93
N PRO A 366 13.54 47.97 0.37
CA PRO A 366 13.86 49.17 1.13
C PRO A 366 12.73 49.59 2.08
N ASP A 367 13.06 50.35 3.12
CA ASP A 367 12.12 50.98 4.07
C ASP A 367 11.54 52.32 3.56
N THR A 368 11.43 52.49 2.25
CA THR A 368 11.01 53.76 1.63
C THR A 368 9.65 53.68 0.93
N GLU A 369 8.94 52.55 1.04
CA GLU A 369 7.66 52.25 0.37
C GLU A 369 7.68 52.29 -1.18
N ASP A 370 8.74 52.77 -1.81
CA ASP A 370 8.83 52.95 -3.27
C ASP A 370 9.02 51.64 -4.06
N VAL A 371 9.39 50.54 -3.39
CA VAL A 371 9.69 49.26 -4.03
C VAL A 371 8.91 48.17 -3.31
N PRO A 372 7.78 47.70 -3.86
CA PRO A 372 6.98 46.66 -3.25
C PRO A 372 7.64 45.29 -3.38
N ALA A 373 7.30 44.40 -2.46
CA ALA A 373 7.43 42.96 -2.63
C ALA A 373 6.12 42.40 -3.17
N VAL A 374 6.19 41.37 -4.01
CA VAL A 374 5.03 40.62 -4.47
C VAL A 374 4.84 39.43 -3.53
N VAL A 375 3.64 39.30 -2.96
CA VAL A 375 3.23 38.15 -2.15
C VAL A 375 2.29 37.29 -3.02
N THR A 376 2.69 36.05 -3.28
CA THR A 376 1.91 35.10 -4.07
C THR A 376 1.37 34.01 -3.15
N LEU A 377 0.06 33.88 -3.06
CA LEU A 377 -0.62 32.78 -2.38
C LEU A 377 -1.10 31.77 -3.41
N THR A 378 -0.84 30.48 -3.18
CA THR A 378 -1.49 29.40 -3.92
C THR A 378 -2.39 28.65 -2.95
N LEU A 379 -3.71 28.68 -3.16
CA LEU A 379 -4.68 28.05 -2.28
C LEU A 379 -5.23 26.77 -2.91
N MET A 380 -5.15 25.69 -2.16
CA MET A 380 -5.60 24.36 -2.56
C MET A 380 -6.47 23.76 -1.45
N ASP A 381 -7.48 22.99 -1.83
CA ASP A 381 -8.20 22.14 -0.90
C ASP A 381 -7.47 20.79 -0.65
N ALA A 382 -8.03 19.96 0.23
CA ALA A 382 -7.51 18.61 0.51
C ALA A 382 -7.57 17.65 -0.70
N ASN A 383 -8.34 18.01 -1.75
CA ASN A 383 -8.45 17.31 -3.03
C ASN A 383 -7.47 17.88 -4.08
N GLN A 384 -6.49 18.70 -3.67
CA GLN A 384 -5.55 19.43 -4.52
C GLN A 384 -6.24 20.35 -5.54
N THR A 385 -7.51 20.69 -5.33
CA THR A 385 -8.32 21.53 -6.21
C THR A 385 -8.05 22.98 -5.88
N PRO A 386 -7.70 23.82 -6.88
CA PRO A 386 -7.47 25.23 -6.63
C PRO A 386 -8.72 25.89 -6.07
N ILE A 387 -8.53 26.68 -5.01
CA ILE A 387 -9.62 27.45 -4.41
C ILE A 387 -9.64 28.80 -5.09
N LYS A 388 -10.54 28.93 -6.06
CA LYS A 388 -10.66 30.09 -6.94
C LYS A 388 -11.90 30.92 -6.65
N ASP A 389 -11.98 32.08 -7.30
CA ASP A 389 -13.15 32.96 -7.26
C ASP A 389 -13.53 33.39 -5.82
N LEU A 390 -12.55 33.40 -4.90
CA LEU A 390 -12.77 33.94 -3.56
C LEU A 390 -13.00 35.45 -3.63
N LEU A 391 -13.90 35.94 -2.78
CA LEU A 391 -14.04 37.38 -2.56
C LEU A 391 -12.73 37.91 -1.94
N GLU A 392 -12.33 39.14 -2.27
CA GLU A 392 -11.11 39.75 -1.72
C GLU A 392 -11.09 39.71 -0.19
N GLU A 393 -12.24 39.94 0.44
CA GLU A 393 -12.43 39.88 1.90
C GLU A 393 -12.30 38.48 2.52
N ALA A 394 -12.30 37.42 1.70
CA ALA A 394 -12.12 36.05 2.18
C ALA A 394 -10.66 35.73 2.54
N ILE A 395 -9.69 36.53 2.11
CA ILE A 395 -8.28 36.33 2.44
C ILE A 395 -7.79 37.51 3.29
N ASP A 396 -7.53 37.25 4.56
CA ASP A 396 -6.93 38.22 5.48
C ASP A 396 -5.43 37.93 5.64
N ILE A 397 -4.59 38.93 5.35
CA ILE A 397 -3.14 38.84 5.55
C ILE A 397 -2.73 39.83 6.64
N GLN A 398 -2.43 39.28 7.81
CA GLN A 398 -1.95 40.05 8.95
C GLN A 398 -0.43 40.18 8.89
N VAL A 399 0.05 41.41 9.04
CA VAL A 399 1.48 41.73 9.09
C VAL A 399 1.88 42.08 10.51
N SER A 400 2.89 41.38 11.06
CA SER A 400 3.48 41.69 12.36
C SER A 400 4.77 42.52 12.24
N GLY A 401 5.12 43.25 13.30
CA GLY A 401 6.35 44.05 13.44
C GLY A 401 6.13 45.57 13.33
N ASP A 402 7.12 46.36 13.74
CA ASP A 402 7.00 47.82 13.89
C ASP A 402 6.82 48.60 12.58
N GLY A 403 6.11 49.74 12.62
CA GLY A 403 5.89 50.64 11.48
C GLY A 403 4.54 50.47 10.81
N THR A 404 4.32 51.22 9.73
CA THR A 404 3.13 51.13 8.88
C THR A 404 3.44 50.18 7.72
N SER A 405 2.70 49.06 7.67
CA SER A 405 2.77 48.09 6.57
C SER A 405 1.53 48.24 5.69
N THR A 406 1.72 48.27 4.38
CA THR A 406 0.62 48.24 3.41
C THR A 406 0.68 46.92 2.66
N ILE A 407 -0.44 46.22 2.59
CA ILE A 407 -0.64 45.06 1.74
C ILE A 407 -1.89 45.28 0.89
N THR A 408 -1.75 45.18 -0.43
CA THR A 408 -2.82 45.51 -1.38
C THR A 408 -3.09 44.33 -2.28
N PHE A 409 -4.34 43.92 -2.42
CA PHE A 409 -4.72 42.88 -3.35
C PHE A 409 -4.56 43.37 -4.79
N VAL A 410 -3.86 42.58 -5.61
CA VAL A 410 -3.67 42.84 -7.04
C VAL A 410 -4.70 42.09 -7.86
N GLY A 411 -4.98 40.84 -7.48
CA GLY A 411 -5.94 39.99 -8.18
C GLY A 411 -5.60 38.50 -8.06
N GLU A 412 -6.53 37.68 -8.55
CA GLU A 412 -6.29 36.29 -8.88
C GLU A 412 -5.70 36.23 -10.31
N VAL A 413 -4.49 35.71 -10.45
CA VAL A 413 -3.76 35.71 -11.74
C VAL A 413 -3.90 34.39 -12.51
N GLU A 414 -4.16 33.31 -11.78
CA GLU A 414 -4.45 31.95 -12.26
C GLU A 414 -5.38 31.29 -11.22
N ASP A 415 -6.13 30.25 -11.61
CA ASP A 415 -7.05 29.54 -10.70
C ASP A 415 -6.36 29.19 -9.36
N GLY A 416 -6.82 29.79 -8.26
CA GLY A 416 -6.30 29.61 -6.91
C GLY A 416 -4.99 30.34 -6.59
N VAL A 417 -4.49 31.20 -7.47
CA VAL A 417 -3.26 31.98 -7.27
C VAL A 417 -3.57 33.46 -7.07
N TYR A 418 -3.43 33.93 -5.83
CA TYR A 418 -3.77 35.28 -5.40
C TYR A 418 -2.50 36.10 -5.18
N VAL A 419 -2.45 37.32 -5.73
CA VAL A 419 -1.28 38.19 -5.69
C VAL A 419 -1.57 39.45 -4.90
N TYR A 420 -0.62 39.84 -4.05
CA TYR A 420 -0.64 41.08 -3.26
C TYR A 420 0.67 41.85 -3.41
N GLU A 421 0.61 43.16 -3.29
CA GLU A 421 1.79 44.03 -3.17
C GLU A 421 1.99 44.46 -1.71
N PHE A 422 3.21 44.30 -1.20
CA PHE A 422 3.60 44.63 0.16
C PHE A 422 4.64 45.74 0.21
N THR A 423 4.42 46.77 1.04
CA THR A 423 5.38 47.84 1.37
C THR A 423 5.43 48.11 2.87
N ASN A 424 6.51 48.74 3.34
CA ASN A 424 6.66 49.14 4.74
C ASN A 424 7.57 50.37 4.91
N ASP A 425 7.27 51.20 5.90
CA ASP A 425 8.00 52.45 6.22
C ASP A 425 9.16 52.29 7.22
N THR A 426 9.29 51.11 7.83
CA THR A 426 10.20 50.88 8.96
C THR A 426 11.09 49.66 8.75
N LYS A 427 12.32 49.70 9.25
CA LYS A 427 13.23 48.55 9.18
C LYS A 427 12.84 47.49 10.23
N GLY A 428 12.81 46.23 9.82
CA GLY A 428 12.61 45.09 10.72
C GLY A 428 12.48 43.77 9.98
N VAL A 429 12.20 42.71 10.72
CA VAL A 429 11.63 41.50 10.15
C VAL A 429 10.11 41.65 10.20
N LYS A 430 9.44 41.29 9.10
CA LYS A 430 7.98 41.30 9.00
C LYS A 430 7.48 39.88 8.82
N GLU A 431 6.51 39.49 9.64
CA GLU A 431 5.87 38.19 9.52
C GLU A 431 4.48 38.36 8.90
N LEU A 432 4.22 37.58 7.85
CA LEU A 432 2.91 37.50 7.20
C LEU A 432 2.19 36.27 7.72
N THR A 433 0.98 36.48 8.26
CA THR A 433 0.04 35.42 8.66
C THR A 433 -1.20 35.49 7.79
N VAL A 434 -1.52 34.40 7.10
CA VAL A 434 -2.67 34.32 6.19
C VAL A 434 -3.80 33.54 6.86
N SER A 435 -5.00 34.12 6.83
CA SER A 435 -6.26 33.48 7.19
C SER A 435 -7.18 33.48 5.97
N VAL A 436 -7.86 32.37 5.72
CA VAL A 436 -8.81 32.22 4.61
C VAL A 436 -10.18 31.87 5.19
N ASP A 437 -11.19 32.66 4.88
CA ASP A 437 -12.59 32.40 5.16
C ASP A 437 -13.24 31.72 3.94
N ASP A 438 -13.21 30.40 3.96
CA ASP A 438 -13.73 29.52 2.90
C ASP A 438 -15.02 28.81 3.32
N ALA A 439 -15.74 29.36 4.29
CA ALA A 439 -17.04 28.82 4.67
C ALA A 439 -17.94 28.72 3.43
N SER A 440 -18.42 27.51 3.13
CA SER A 440 -19.33 27.29 2.00
C SER A 440 -20.50 28.27 2.08
N PRO A 441 -20.93 28.91 0.97
CA PRO A 441 -22.17 29.65 0.97
C PRO A 441 -23.32 28.70 1.40
N GLU A 442 -24.11 29.14 2.38
CA GLU A 442 -25.24 28.38 2.94
C GLU A 442 -26.25 27.88 1.90
#